data_AF-A0A924D0E1-F1
#
_entry.id   AF-A0A924D0E1-F1
#
_cell.length_a   1.000
_cell.length_b   1.000
_cell.length_c   1.000
_cell.angle_alpha   90.00
_cell.angle_beta   90.00
_cell.angle_gamma   90.00
#
_symmetry.space_group_name_H-M   'P 1'
#
loop_
_entity.id
_entity.type
_entity.pdbx_description
1 polymer ?
#
loop_
_entity_poly.entity_id
_entity_poly.type
_entity_poly.pdbx_seq_one_letter_code
_entity_poly.pdbx_strand_id
1 'polypeptide(L)'
;MKDRTMAETRADMMQRLAANTRVGYSFDREFYCDDAVFEADMDQVISRKWTMAGHIGQVANKGDFFVFKIGDEQIIIIRENAATIRAFYNVCRHRGSLVCSATSGNVPKLVCPYHAWTYGLDGALLSARLMPDDFDKKANGLIPCHVREYFGFIFINMTDGEPDDFDATFGDMAAILDYHGFADAKVAHKASYPTAANWKLVVENFLECYHCQPAHPEFCSMHPPEALVAVGAGPSSGPTDAVEAYMPVLEAWEKRVAAMGRPIGNIDDAPDSTHLRLVMQRTIRDGYQSETVDGSAASSLMGKRTEFDGGRMHLAFSPISHVVACNDFAILFQFTPRTATLTDVD
;
A
#
# COMPACT_ATOMS: atom_id res chain seq x y z
N MET A 1 -26.11 17.23 42.81
CA MET A 1 -25.57 17.55 41.46
C MET A 1 -24.29 16.77 41.32
N LYS A 2 -24.31 15.64 40.59
CA LYS A 2 -23.08 14.90 40.26
C LYS A 2 -22.37 15.67 39.16
N ASP A 3 -21.10 15.97 39.37
CA ASP A 3 -20.19 16.48 38.34
C ASP A 3 -20.32 15.60 37.10
N ARG A 4 -20.88 16.17 36.04
CA ARG A 4 -20.69 15.66 34.69
C ARG A 4 -19.34 16.22 34.25
N THR A 5 -18.26 15.49 34.54
CA THR A 5 -17.04 15.65 33.75
C THR A 5 -17.46 15.53 32.28
N MET A 6 -17.29 16.61 31.50
CA MET A 6 -17.53 16.54 30.06
C MET A 6 -16.64 15.43 29.50
N ALA A 7 -17.20 14.53 28.69
CA ALA A 7 -16.40 13.56 27.97
C ALA A 7 -15.38 14.32 27.11
N GLU A 8 -14.10 13.93 27.20
CA GLU A 8 -13.03 14.47 26.36
C GLU A 8 -13.44 14.33 24.89
N THR A 9 -13.31 15.40 24.10
CA THR A 9 -13.61 15.31 22.67
C THR A 9 -12.49 14.57 21.94
N ARG A 10 -12.77 14.00 20.77
CA ARG A 10 -11.74 13.37 19.91
C ARG A 10 -10.58 14.33 19.63
N ALA A 11 -10.86 15.61 19.41
CA ALA A 11 -9.84 16.63 19.17
C ALA A 11 -8.96 16.88 20.40
N ASP A 12 -9.56 16.99 21.59
CA ASP A 12 -8.81 17.18 22.84
C ASP A 12 -7.92 15.97 23.14
N MET A 13 -8.46 14.75 22.92
CA MET A 13 -7.72 13.50 23.08
C MET A 13 -6.50 13.45 22.15
N MET A 14 -6.68 13.73 20.85
CA MET A 14 -5.57 13.73 19.90
C MET A 14 -4.51 14.79 20.23
N GLN A 15 -4.91 15.97 20.72
CA GLN A 15 -3.97 17.00 21.17
C GLN A 15 -3.17 16.55 22.39
N ARG A 16 -3.83 15.95 23.39
CA ARG A 16 -3.17 15.39 24.57
C ARG A 16 -2.18 14.28 24.20
N LEU A 17 -2.60 13.34 23.37
CA LEU A 17 -1.76 12.23 22.91
C LEU A 17 -0.55 12.73 22.11
N ALA A 18 -0.75 13.70 21.21
CA ALA A 18 0.36 14.33 20.49
C ALA A 18 1.34 15.04 21.45
N ALA A 19 0.84 15.78 22.44
CA ALA A 19 1.68 16.46 23.43
C ALA A 19 2.47 15.51 24.34
N ASN A 20 1.94 14.30 24.57
CA ASN A 20 2.59 13.26 25.37
C ASN A 20 3.59 12.40 24.57
N THR A 21 3.52 12.44 23.24
CA THR A 21 4.38 11.63 22.37
C THR A 21 5.85 12.02 22.57
N ARG A 22 6.71 11.01 22.78
CA ARG A 22 8.15 11.20 22.98
C ARG A 22 8.92 10.51 21.86
N VAL A 23 9.79 11.26 21.19
CA VAL A 23 10.71 10.72 20.19
C VAL A 23 11.61 9.66 20.85
N GLY A 24 11.76 8.51 20.19
CA GLY A 24 12.55 7.37 20.69
C GLY A 24 11.81 6.42 21.64
N TYR A 25 10.50 6.61 21.84
CA TYR A 25 9.63 5.72 22.61
C TYR A 25 8.47 5.25 21.75
N SER A 26 7.88 4.10 22.10
CA SER A 26 6.60 3.67 21.52
C SER A 26 5.47 4.62 21.92
N PHE A 27 4.39 4.62 21.13
CA PHE A 27 3.21 5.43 21.45
C PHE A 27 2.49 4.97 22.73
N ASP A 28 1.69 5.88 23.30
CA ASP A 28 0.76 5.57 24.39
C ASP A 28 -0.27 4.54 23.95
N ARG A 29 -0.80 3.78 24.93
CA ARG A 29 -1.74 2.66 24.68
C ARG A 29 -2.95 3.07 23.85
N GLU A 30 -3.50 4.27 24.06
CA GLU A 30 -4.67 4.76 23.33
C GLU A 30 -4.46 4.74 21.80
N PHE A 31 -3.24 5.01 21.31
CA PHE A 31 -2.94 4.95 19.89
C PHE A 31 -3.22 3.57 19.27
N TYR A 32 -3.10 2.49 20.04
CA TYR A 32 -3.26 1.13 19.53
C TYR A 32 -4.62 0.50 19.83
N CYS A 33 -5.41 1.07 20.74
CA CYS A 33 -6.56 0.37 21.29
C CYS A 33 -7.84 1.22 21.37
N ASP A 34 -7.77 2.53 21.18
CA ASP A 34 -8.93 3.41 21.28
C ASP A 34 -9.61 3.58 19.91
N ASP A 35 -10.92 3.35 19.85
CA ASP A 35 -11.70 3.45 18.62
C ASP A 35 -11.76 4.90 18.10
N ALA A 36 -11.75 5.91 18.96
CA ALA A 36 -11.75 7.31 18.53
C ALA A 36 -10.41 7.71 17.89
N VAL A 37 -9.31 7.11 18.35
CA VAL A 37 -8.00 7.27 17.71
C VAL A 37 -7.96 6.53 16.38
N PHE A 38 -8.52 5.32 16.29
CA PHE A 38 -8.63 4.59 15.03
C PHE A 38 -9.44 5.36 13.99
N GLU A 39 -10.60 5.92 14.34
CA GLU A 39 -11.37 6.79 13.44
C GLU A 39 -10.55 8.00 12.98
N ALA A 40 -9.79 8.62 13.88
CA ALA A 40 -8.90 9.73 13.53
C ALA A 40 -7.78 9.30 12.57
N ASP A 41 -7.20 8.10 12.74
CA ASP A 41 -6.22 7.53 11.81
C ASP A 41 -6.84 7.37 10.41
N MET A 42 -8.07 6.85 10.33
CA MET A 42 -8.77 6.67 9.06
C MET A 42 -9.04 8.03 8.37
N ASP A 43 -9.50 9.03 9.13
CA ASP A 43 -9.87 10.37 8.63
C ASP A 43 -8.65 11.25 8.24
N GLN A 44 -7.54 11.12 8.98
CA GLN A 44 -6.42 12.07 8.89
C GLN A 44 -5.17 11.45 8.26
N VAL A 45 -5.03 10.13 8.29
CA VAL A 45 -3.84 9.44 7.80
C VAL A 45 -4.18 8.60 6.58
N ILE A 46 -5.10 7.64 6.71
CA ILE A 46 -5.34 6.64 5.66
C ILE A 46 -6.05 7.23 4.45
N SER A 47 -7.16 7.96 4.67
CA SER A 47 -7.94 8.55 3.58
C SER A 47 -7.18 9.61 2.78
N ARG A 48 -6.19 10.26 3.40
CA ARG A 48 -5.44 11.37 2.80
C ARG A 48 -4.21 10.94 2.01
N LYS A 49 -3.84 9.66 2.06
CA LYS A 49 -2.64 9.15 1.42
C LYS A 49 -2.97 8.35 0.17
N TRP A 50 -2.06 8.44 -0.79
CA TRP A 50 -2.03 7.51 -1.90
C TRP A 50 -1.79 6.09 -1.38
N THR A 51 -2.78 5.23 -1.58
CA THR A 51 -2.77 3.84 -1.14
C THR A 51 -2.80 2.95 -2.38
N MET A 52 -1.91 1.98 -2.43
CA MET A 52 -1.87 1.01 -3.51
C MET A 52 -3.06 0.05 -3.38
N ALA A 53 -3.97 0.08 -4.34
CA ALA A 53 -5.18 -0.74 -4.32
C ALA A 53 -5.04 -2.06 -5.08
N GLY A 54 -4.09 -2.15 -6.01
CA GLY A 54 -3.85 -3.38 -6.78
C GLY A 54 -2.95 -3.20 -7.99
N HIS A 55 -3.03 -4.17 -8.91
CA HIS A 55 -2.23 -4.23 -10.13
C HIS A 55 -3.10 -4.08 -11.38
N ILE A 56 -2.58 -3.45 -12.44
CA ILE A 56 -3.30 -3.23 -13.72
C ILE A 56 -3.79 -4.53 -14.36
N GLY A 57 -3.09 -5.64 -14.11
CA GLY A 57 -3.49 -6.97 -14.59
C GLY A 57 -4.84 -7.46 -14.05
N GLN A 58 -5.35 -6.87 -12.95
CA GLN A 58 -6.70 -7.14 -12.45
C GLN A 58 -7.79 -6.45 -13.28
N VAL A 59 -7.43 -5.46 -14.09
CA VAL A 59 -8.34 -4.67 -14.94
C VAL A 59 -7.78 -4.51 -16.36
N ALA A 60 -7.37 -5.62 -16.96
CA ALA A 60 -6.70 -5.64 -18.26
C ALA A 60 -7.61 -5.21 -19.42
N ASN A 61 -8.90 -5.55 -19.35
CA ASN A 61 -9.86 -5.31 -20.43
C ASN A 61 -10.89 -4.25 -20.02
N LYS A 62 -11.48 -3.58 -21.02
CA LYS A 62 -12.60 -2.66 -20.79
C LYS A 62 -13.73 -3.35 -20.02
N GLY A 63 -14.19 -2.68 -18.96
CA GLY A 63 -15.25 -3.18 -18.09
C GLY A 63 -14.76 -4.10 -16.98
N ASP A 64 -13.51 -4.55 -17.01
CA ASP A 64 -12.92 -5.29 -15.89
C ASP A 64 -12.87 -4.37 -14.67
N PHE A 65 -13.31 -4.89 -13.53
CA PHE A 65 -13.30 -4.17 -12.26
C PHE A 65 -12.91 -5.09 -11.10
N PHE A 66 -12.43 -4.47 -10.03
CA PHE A 66 -12.42 -5.08 -8.70
C PHE A 66 -12.85 -4.05 -7.65
N VAL A 67 -13.25 -4.55 -6.48
CA VAL A 67 -13.62 -3.74 -5.32
C VAL A 67 -12.47 -3.79 -4.32
N PHE A 68 -11.86 -2.64 -4.07
CA PHE A 68 -10.91 -2.43 -2.99
C PHE A 68 -11.65 -2.01 -1.72
N LYS A 69 -11.24 -2.53 -0.56
CA LYS A 69 -11.89 -2.24 0.72
C LYS A 69 -10.86 -1.72 1.72
N ILE A 70 -11.13 -0.61 2.39
CA ILE A 70 -10.24 -0.03 3.38
C ILE A 70 -11.04 0.66 4.48
N GLY A 71 -10.84 0.25 5.74
CA GLY A 71 -11.80 0.55 6.81
C GLY A 71 -13.21 0.13 6.41
N ASP A 72 -14.15 1.07 6.52
CA ASP A 72 -15.55 0.90 6.12
C ASP A 72 -15.83 1.28 4.66
N GLU A 73 -14.83 1.80 3.95
CA GLU A 73 -14.97 2.25 2.56
C GLU A 73 -14.79 1.12 1.55
N GLN A 74 -15.56 1.20 0.46
CA GLN A 74 -15.44 0.29 -0.68
C GLN A 74 -15.30 1.09 -1.97
N ILE A 75 -14.22 0.87 -2.71
CA ILE A 75 -13.90 1.59 -3.93
C ILE A 75 -13.95 0.62 -5.11
N ILE A 76 -14.81 0.90 -6.09
CA ILE A 76 -14.81 0.21 -7.38
C ILE A 76 -13.66 0.79 -8.21
N ILE A 77 -12.74 -0.06 -8.63
CA ILE A 77 -11.68 0.27 -9.58
C ILE A 77 -12.02 -0.42 -10.89
N ILE A 78 -12.16 0.34 -11.98
CA ILE A 78 -12.70 -0.16 -13.25
C ILE A 78 -11.94 0.40 -14.46
N ARG A 79 -11.68 -0.45 -15.46
CA ARG A 79 -11.10 -0.05 -16.76
C ARG A 79 -12.20 0.51 -17.66
N GLU A 80 -12.22 1.82 -17.85
CA GLU A 80 -13.18 2.48 -18.74
C GLU A 80 -12.89 2.19 -20.22
N ASN A 81 -11.61 2.26 -20.59
CA ASN A 81 -11.09 2.05 -21.93
C ASN A 81 -9.58 1.70 -21.86
N ALA A 82 -8.91 1.45 -22.98
CA ALA A 82 -7.51 1.01 -23.03
C ALA A 82 -6.51 1.91 -22.25
N ALA A 83 -6.80 3.20 -22.12
CA ALA A 83 -5.90 4.17 -21.49
C ALA A 83 -6.38 4.67 -20.11
N THR A 84 -7.58 4.28 -19.66
CA THR A 84 -8.21 4.92 -18.49
C THR A 84 -8.75 3.92 -17.48
N ILE A 85 -8.23 4.01 -16.26
CA ILE A 85 -8.81 3.44 -15.05
C ILE A 85 -9.58 4.54 -14.32
N ARG A 86 -10.73 4.18 -13.75
CA ARG A 86 -11.53 5.04 -12.87
C ARG A 86 -11.68 4.39 -11.50
N ALA A 87 -11.83 5.20 -10.46
CA ALA A 87 -12.18 4.75 -9.13
C ALA A 87 -13.44 5.50 -8.64
N PHE A 88 -14.37 4.77 -8.01
CA PHE A 88 -15.61 5.34 -7.46
C PHE A 88 -15.94 4.70 -6.12
N TYR A 89 -16.55 5.47 -5.21
CA TYR A 89 -17.19 4.88 -4.05
C TYR A 89 -18.29 3.91 -4.50
N ASN A 90 -18.30 2.70 -3.93
CA ASN A 90 -19.23 1.61 -4.26
C ASN A 90 -20.61 1.85 -3.63
N VAL A 91 -21.19 3.03 -3.86
CA VAL A 91 -22.42 3.48 -3.20
C VAL A 91 -23.34 4.11 -4.23
N CYS A 92 -24.48 3.47 -4.46
CA CYS A 92 -25.50 3.98 -5.36
C CYS A 92 -26.07 5.30 -4.83
N ARG A 93 -26.11 6.32 -5.68
CA ARG A 93 -26.59 7.67 -5.35
C ARG A 93 -28.09 7.77 -5.06
N HIS A 94 -28.86 6.70 -5.26
CA HIS A 94 -30.28 6.69 -4.92
C HIS A 94 -30.50 6.50 -3.40
N ARG A 95 -30.11 5.33 -2.88
CA ARG A 95 -30.39 4.92 -1.47
C ARG A 95 -29.21 4.19 -0.82
N GLY A 96 -28.00 4.40 -1.31
CA GLY A 96 -26.77 3.92 -0.67
C GLY A 96 -26.46 2.43 -0.83
N SER A 97 -27.19 1.69 -1.67
CA SER A 97 -26.88 0.28 -1.94
C SER A 97 -25.54 0.13 -2.65
N LEU A 98 -24.77 -0.92 -2.32
CA LEU A 98 -23.60 -1.30 -3.09
C LEU A 98 -23.96 -1.46 -4.57
N VAL A 99 -23.17 -0.86 -5.46
CA VAL A 99 -23.36 -0.96 -6.91
C VAL A 99 -22.81 -2.29 -7.42
N CYS A 100 -21.61 -2.66 -6.97
CA CYS A 100 -20.99 -3.95 -7.23
C CYS A 100 -20.98 -4.80 -5.95
N SER A 101 -21.74 -5.89 -5.94
CA SER A 101 -21.69 -6.87 -4.84
C SER A 101 -20.57 -7.91 -5.01
N ALA A 102 -20.17 -8.18 -6.25
CA ALA A 102 -19.01 -9.02 -6.54
C ALA A 102 -17.72 -8.26 -6.24
N THR A 103 -16.69 -8.97 -5.78
CA THR A 103 -15.37 -8.41 -5.48
C THR A 103 -14.55 -8.13 -6.74
N SER A 104 -14.89 -8.75 -7.87
CA SER A 104 -14.36 -8.47 -9.20
C SER A 104 -15.29 -8.99 -10.30
N GLY A 105 -15.05 -8.57 -11.53
CA GLY A 105 -15.78 -9.07 -12.70
C GLY A 105 -15.54 -8.22 -13.95
N ASN A 106 -16.33 -8.45 -14.99
CA ASN A 106 -16.37 -7.63 -16.19
C ASN A 106 -17.81 -7.19 -16.47
N VAL A 107 -18.02 -5.89 -16.67
CA VAL A 107 -19.36 -5.34 -16.97
C VAL A 107 -19.31 -4.30 -18.08
N PRO A 108 -20.34 -4.24 -18.95
CA PRO A 108 -20.46 -3.17 -19.93
C PRO A 108 -20.94 -1.84 -19.32
N LYS A 109 -21.61 -1.90 -18.16
CA LYS A 109 -22.17 -0.78 -17.38
C LYS A 109 -22.28 -1.18 -15.91
N LEU A 110 -22.25 -0.22 -15.01
CA LEU A 110 -22.45 -0.43 -13.57
C LEU A 110 -23.94 -0.31 -13.25
N VAL A 111 -24.60 -1.40 -12.88
CA VAL A 111 -26.06 -1.43 -12.64
C VAL A 111 -26.33 -1.72 -11.17
N CYS A 112 -26.93 -0.76 -10.46
CA CYS A 112 -27.28 -0.97 -9.06
C CYS A 112 -28.32 -2.09 -8.93
N PRO A 113 -28.06 -3.13 -8.11
CA PRO A 113 -28.94 -4.29 -7.98
C PRO A 113 -30.28 -3.95 -7.31
N TYR A 114 -30.36 -2.81 -6.62
CA TYR A 114 -31.56 -2.48 -5.85
C TYR A 114 -32.71 -1.97 -6.74
N HIS A 115 -32.44 -0.97 -7.59
CA HIS A 115 -33.48 -0.31 -8.41
C HIS A 115 -33.04 -0.05 -9.86
N ALA A 116 -31.95 -0.69 -10.31
CA ALA A 116 -31.44 -0.60 -11.67
C ALA A 116 -31.06 0.82 -12.14
N TRP A 117 -30.67 1.72 -11.22
CA TRP A 117 -29.90 2.90 -11.63
C TRP A 117 -28.63 2.42 -12.34
N THR A 118 -28.44 2.90 -13.56
CA THR A 118 -27.39 2.42 -14.47
C THR A 118 -26.41 3.54 -14.73
N TYR A 119 -25.15 3.29 -14.39
CA TYR A 119 -24.03 4.19 -14.57
C TYR A 119 -23.15 3.73 -15.73
N GLY A 120 -22.51 4.69 -16.41
CA GLY A 120 -21.42 4.41 -17.33
C GLY A 120 -20.17 3.93 -16.59
N LEU A 121 -19.17 3.47 -17.34
CA LEU A 121 -17.87 3.12 -16.78
C LEU A 121 -17.08 4.36 -16.31
N ASP A 122 -17.49 5.54 -16.78
CA ASP A 122 -17.06 6.86 -16.35
C ASP A 122 -17.80 7.37 -15.09
N GLY A 123 -18.73 6.57 -14.54
CA GLY A 123 -19.52 6.90 -13.36
C GLY A 123 -20.75 7.78 -13.62
N ALA A 124 -20.98 8.23 -14.86
CA ALA A 124 -22.13 9.08 -15.17
C ALA A 124 -23.45 8.30 -15.06
N LEU A 125 -24.48 8.89 -14.45
CA LEU A 125 -25.81 8.26 -14.36
C LEU A 125 -26.52 8.32 -15.73
N LEU A 126 -26.59 7.16 -16.40
CA LEU A 126 -27.18 7.04 -17.74
C LEU A 126 -28.70 6.90 -17.67
N SER A 127 -29.19 6.09 -16.72
CA SER A 127 -30.61 5.75 -16.60
C SER A 127 -31.05 5.64 -15.14
N ALA A 128 -32.15 6.31 -14.82
CA ALA A 128 -32.89 6.23 -13.56
C ALA A 128 -34.38 6.19 -13.91
N ARG A 129 -35.05 5.06 -13.65
CA ARG A 129 -36.45 4.85 -14.06
C ARG A 129 -37.40 5.55 -13.08
N LEU A 130 -38.50 6.08 -13.61
CA LEU A 130 -39.62 6.64 -12.83
C LEU A 130 -39.23 7.79 -11.88
N MET A 131 -38.15 8.50 -12.20
CA MET A 131 -37.85 9.77 -11.56
C MET A 131 -38.73 10.89 -12.15
N PRO A 132 -39.01 11.95 -11.40
CA PRO A 132 -39.69 13.14 -11.91
C PRO A 132 -39.01 13.73 -13.15
N ASP A 133 -39.77 14.46 -13.98
CA ASP A 133 -39.28 15.04 -15.23
C ASP A 133 -38.13 16.06 -15.03
N ASP A 134 -38.06 16.69 -13.86
CA ASP A 134 -37.04 17.66 -13.46
C ASP A 134 -35.83 17.01 -12.75
N PHE A 135 -35.76 15.68 -12.67
CA PHE A 135 -34.64 14.98 -12.04
C PHE A 135 -33.35 15.14 -12.86
N ASP A 136 -32.37 15.82 -12.28
CA ASP A 136 -31.06 15.99 -12.89
C ASP A 136 -30.16 14.76 -12.68
N LYS A 137 -30.02 13.94 -13.72
CA LYS A 137 -29.08 12.81 -13.72
C LYS A 137 -27.63 13.25 -13.59
N LYS A 138 -27.25 14.44 -14.07
CA LYS A 138 -25.85 14.89 -14.05
C LYS A 138 -25.36 15.14 -12.62
N ALA A 139 -26.23 15.61 -11.73
CA ALA A 139 -25.94 15.77 -10.30
C ALA A 139 -25.82 14.44 -9.52
N ASN A 140 -26.13 13.31 -10.15
CA ASN A 140 -26.32 12.01 -9.48
C ASN A 140 -25.41 10.89 -10.04
N GLY A 141 -24.29 11.24 -10.66
CA GLY A 141 -23.21 10.29 -11.00
C GLY A 141 -22.52 9.70 -9.76
N LEU A 142 -21.79 8.60 -9.91
CA LEU A 142 -21.01 8.02 -8.82
C LEU A 142 -20.00 9.04 -8.26
N ILE A 143 -19.74 8.97 -6.95
CA ILE A 143 -18.75 9.83 -6.30
C ILE A 143 -17.36 9.30 -6.72
N PRO A 144 -16.52 10.12 -7.38
CA PRO A 144 -15.19 9.71 -7.79
C PRO A 144 -14.28 9.56 -6.57
N CYS A 145 -13.33 8.64 -6.66
CA CYS A 145 -12.15 8.58 -5.81
C CYS A 145 -10.93 8.86 -6.72
N HIS A 146 -9.92 9.55 -6.21
CA HIS A 146 -8.72 9.83 -6.99
C HIS A 146 -8.03 8.52 -7.33
N VAL A 147 -7.51 8.40 -8.55
CA VAL A 147 -6.83 7.20 -9.02
C VAL A 147 -5.60 7.56 -9.83
N ARG A 148 -4.53 6.79 -9.65
CA ARG A 148 -3.30 6.91 -10.44
C ARG A 148 -2.82 5.52 -10.84
N GLU A 149 -2.61 5.33 -12.13
CA GLU A 149 -1.83 4.20 -12.65
C GLU A 149 -0.35 4.61 -12.68
N TYR A 150 0.54 3.80 -12.09
CA TYR A 150 1.97 4.06 -12.03
C TYR A 150 2.78 2.77 -12.05
N PHE A 151 3.57 2.54 -13.11
CA PHE A 151 4.41 1.36 -13.32
C PHE A 151 3.71 0.01 -13.07
N GLY A 152 2.42 -0.11 -13.41
CA GLY A 152 1.63 -1.34 -13.23
C GLY A 152 0.82 -1.39 -11.93
N PHE A 153 1.10 -0.51 -10.98
CA PHE A 153 0.30 -0.38 -9.78
C PHE A 153 -0.84 0.62 -9.97
N ILE A 154 -1.95 0.37 -9.27
CA ILE A 154 -3.10 1.26 -9.19
C ILE A 154 -3.14 1.83 -7.79
N PHE A 155 -3.06 3.14 -7.67
CA PHE A 155 -3.18 3.87 -6.42
C PHE A 155 -4.52 4.59 -6.36
N ILE A 156 -5.04 4.73 -5.15
CA ILE A 156 -6.21 5.56 -4.85
C ILE A 156 -5.92 6.59 -3.76
N ASN A 157 -6.67 7.68 -3.73
CA ASN A 157 -6.66 8.65 -2.64
C ASN A 157 -8.10 9.13 -2.38
N MET A 158 -8.51 9.19 -1.11
CA MET A 158 -9.87 9.50 -0.67
C MET A 158 -10.01 10.92 -0.13
N THR A 159 -9.00 11.78 -0.33
CA THR A 159 -9.06 13.20 0.04
C THR A 159 -10.23 13.89 -0.66
N ASP A 160 -11.01 14.65 0.11
CA ASP A 160 -11.99 15.58 -0.46
C ASP A 160 -11.27 16.75 -1.15
N GLY A 161 -11.47 16.92 -2.45
CA GLY A 161 -10.88 18.03 -3.21
C GLY A 161 -9.68 17.58 -4.03
N GLU A 162 -8.54 18.27 -3.91
CA GLU A 162 -7.30 17.91 -4.60
C GLU A 162 -6.39 17.14 -3.63
N PRO A 163 -5.93 15.93 -3.98
CA PRO A 163 -4.95 15.19 -3.19
C PRO A 163 -3.55 15.77 -3.39
N ASP A 164 -2.59 15.33 -2.58
CA ASP A 164 -1.17 15.59 -2.86
C ASP A 164 -0.81 15.12 -4.27
N ASP A 165 0.02 15.91 -4.97
CA ASP A 165 0.44 15.59 -6.34
C ASP A 165 1.26 14.30 -6.36
N PHE A 166 0.69 13.25 -6.96
CA PHE A 166 1.31 11.93 -7.01
C PHE A 166 2.69 11.95 -7.68
N ASP A 167 2.81 12.60 -8.84
CA ASP A 167 4.03 12.55 -9.64
C ASP A 167 5.12 13.40 -8.99
N ALA A 168 4.76 14.48 -8.30
CA ALA A 168 5.69 15.23 -7.44
C ALA A 168 6.16 14.40 -6.23
N THR A 169 5.28 13.58 -5.64
CA THR A 169 5.60 12.77 -4.45
C THR A 169 6.37 11.49 -4.77
N PHE A 170 6.13 10.82 -5.90
CA PHE A 170 6.72 9.50 -6.19
C PHE A 170 7.52 9.42 -7.50
N GLY A 171 7.68 10.54 -8.21
CA GLY A 171 8.37 10.60 -9.50
C GLY A 171 9.86 10.22 -9.44
N ASP A 172 10.52 10.46 -8.30
CA ASP A 172 11.92 10.09 -8.06
C ASP A 172 12.15 8.57 -7.99
N MET A 173 11.10 7.78 -7.79
CA MET A 173 11.16 6.31 -7.81
C MET A 173 11.09 5.71 -9.23
N ALA A 174 10.79 6.52 -10.26
CA ALA A 174 10.44 6.02 -11.60
C ALA A 174 11.49 5.10 -12.22
N ALA A 175 12.77 5.45 -12.14
CA ALA A 175 13.84 4.64 -12.75
C ALA A 175 13.92 3.23 -12.12
N ILE A 176 13.77 3.15 -10.80
CA ILE A 176 13.82 1.88 -10.05
C ILE A 176 12.59 1.02 -10.38
N LEU A 177 11.40 1.61 -10.42
CA LEU A 177 10.16 0.91 -10.76
C LEU A 177 10.16 0.40 -12.21
N ASP A 178 10.60 1.22 -13.15
CA ASP A 178 10.78 0.88 -14.56
C ASP A 178 11.73 -0.31 -14.74
N TYR A 179 12.85 -0.33 -14.01
CA TYR A 179 13.80 -1.43 -14.05
C TYR A 179 13.19 -2.77 -13.59
N HIS A 180 12.32 -2.73 -12.58
CA HIS A 180 11.67 -3.93 -12.04
C HIS A 180 10.54 -4.48 -12.92
N GLY A 181 9.98 -3.68 -13.84
CA GLY A 181 9.03 -4.15 -14.86
C GLY A 181 7.72 -4.70 -14.29
N PHE A 182 7.20 -4.09 -13.24
CA PHE A 182 5.97 -4.55 -12.59
C PHE A 182 4.76 -4.55 -13.53
N ALA A 183 4.67 -3.61 -14.48
CA ALA A 183 3.58 -3.54 -15.45
C ALA A 183 3.39 -4.80 -16.31
N ASP A 184 4.46 -5.57 -16.54
CA ASP A 184 4.43 -6.82 -17.30
C ASP A 184 4.17 -8.05 -16.41
N ALA A 185 4.05 -7.85 -15.09
CA ALA A 185 3.83 -8.92 -14.14
C ALA A 185 2.37 -9.38 -14.10
N LYS A 186 2.15 -10.54 -13.47
CA LYS A 186 0.83 -11.05 -13.12
C LYS A 186 0.80 -11.47 -11.66
N VAL A 187 -0.38 -11.41 -11.05
CA VAL A 187 -0.60 -11.94 -9.71
C VAL A 187 -0.54 -13.48 -9.78
N ALA A 188 0.53 -14.07 -9.25
CA ALA A 188 0.70 -15.52 -9.22
C ALA A 188 -0.02 -16.17 -8.02
N HIS A 189 -0.09 -15.46 -6.90
CA HIS A 189 -0.76 -15.88 -5.68
C HIS A 189 -1.32 -14.67 -4.94
N LYS A 190 -2.40 -14.87 -4.18
CA LYS A 190 -2.97 -13.87 -3.28
C LYS A 190 -3.46 -14.58 -2.02
N ALA A 191 -3.12 -14.03 -0.86
CA ALA A 191 -3.61 -14.46 0.43
C ALA A 191 -4.08 -13.24 1.24
N SER A 192 -4.73 -13.49 2.36
CA SER A 192 -5.14 -12.44 3.30
C SER A 192 -5.06 -13.03 4.69
N TYR A 193 -4.37 -12.33 5.60
CA TYR A 193 -4.12 -12.77 6.95
C TYR A 193 -4.71 -11.76 7.94
N PRO A 194 -5.88 -12.05 8.54
CA PRO A 194 -6.43 -11.23 9.61
C PRO A 194 -5.48 -11.27 10.81
N THR A 195 -4.95 -10.11 11.18
CA THR A 195 -3.97 -9.95 12.24
C THR A 195 -4.60 -9.16 13.38
N ALA A 196 -4.71 -9.78 14.55
CA ALA A 196 -5.29 -9.18 15.76
C ALA A 196 -4.34 -8.14 16.40
N ALA A 197 -4.01 -7.10 15.64
CA ALA A 197 -3.17 -5.98 16.03
C ALA A 197 -3.64 -4.69 15.34
N ASN A 198 -3.34 -3.56 15.98
CA ASN A 198 -3.48 -2.24 15.36
C ASN A 198 -2.57 -2.15 14.13
N TRP A 199 -3.00 -1.41 13.10
CA TRP A 199 -2.24 -1.25 11.86
C TRP A 199 -0.85 -0.66 12.11
N LYS A 200 -0.69 0.26 13.08
CA LYS A 200 0.61 0.85 13.44
C LYS A 200 1.58 -0.20 13.96
N LEU A 201 1.11 -1.17 14.76
CA LEU A 201 1.96 -2.26 15.25
C LEU A 201 2.42 -3.18 14.10
N VAL A 202 1.55 -3.41 13.10
CA VAL A 202 1.93 -4.17 11.89
C VAL A 202 3.04 -3.43 11.13
N VAL A 203 2.90 -2.11 10.96
CA VAL A 203 3.89 -1.26 10.30
C VAL A 203 5.21 -1.22 11.08
N GLU A 204 5.15 -0.96 12.38
CA GLU A 204 6.31 -0.93 13.27
C GLU A 204 7.09 -2.25 13.20
N ASN A 205 6.40 -3.39 13.25
CA ASN A 205 7.01 -4.71 13.10
C ASN A 205 7.61 -4.93 11.70
N PHE A 206 6.97 -4.44 10.64
CA PHE A 206 7.41 -4.66 9.26
C PHE A 206 8.65 -3.84 8.88
N LEU A 207 8.93 -2.75 9.59
CA LEU A 207 10.03 -1.83 9.30
C LEU A 207 11.32 -2.12 10.08
N GLU A 208 11.36 -3.20 10.86
CA GLU A 208 12.52 -3.58 11.65
C GLU A 208 12.88 -5.06 11.51
N CYS A 209 14.08 -5.41 11.98
CA CYS A 209 14.56 -6.78 11.97
C CYS A 209 15.21 -7.20 13.30
N TYR A 210 14.91 -6.47 14.37
CA TYR A 210 15.30 -6.81 15.74
C TYR A 210 14.67 -8.14 16.17
N HIS A 211 13.43 -8.42 15.77
CA HIS A 211 12.77 -9.70 16.05
C HIS A 211 13.11 -10.82 15.06
N CYS A 212 13.80 -10.54 13.95
CA CYS A 212 13.93 -11.48 12.84
C CYS A 212 14.60 -12.80 13.23
N GLN A 213 15.80 -12.75 13.81
CA GLN A 213 16.59 -13.95 14.11
C GLN A 213 15.86 -14.97 14.99
N PRO A 214 15.20 -14.59 16.10
CA PRO A 214 14.47 -15.55 16.92
C PRO A 214 13.12 -15.99 16.31
N ALA A 215 12.48 -15.17 15.47
CA ALA A 215 11.12 -15.43 15.00
C ALA A 215 11.04 -16.09 13.62
N HIS A 216 11.99 -15.80 12.72
CA HIS A 216 11.87 -16.12 11.29
C HIS A 216 13.09 -16.88 10.74
N PRO A 217 13.37 -18.12 11.21
CA PRO A 217 14.54 -18.88 10.77
C PRO A 217 14.60 -19.09 9.25
N GLU A 218 13.44 -19.28 8.61
CA GLU A 218 13.31 -19.44 7.15
C GLU A 218 13.70 -18.15 6.42
N PHE A 219 13.13 -17.01 6.81
CA PHE A 219 13.47 -15.70 6.26
C PHE A 219 14.96 -15.37 6.44
N CYS A 220 15.49 -15.58 7.64
CA CYS A 220 16.88 -15.29 7.95
C CYS A 220 17.86 -16.15 7.15
N SER A 221 17.48 -17.40 6.82
CA SER A 221 18.33 -18.31 6.04
C SER A 221 18.61 -17.83 4.62
N MET A 222 17.76 -16.93 4.08
CA MET A 222 17.84 -16.40 2.72
C MET A 222 18.58 -15.05 2.62
N HIS A 223 19.06 -14.52 3.75
CA HIS A 223 19.70 -13.19 3.83
C HIS A 223 21.08 -13.26 4.49
N PRO A 224 21.99 -12.31 4.19
CA PRO A 224 23.23 -12.19 4.94
C PRO A 224 22.91 -11.83 6.41
N PRO A 225 23.42 -12.55 7.41
CA PRO A 225 23.15 -12.28 8.81
C PRO A 225 23.46 -10.83 9.22
N GLU A 226 24.58 -10.29 8.72
CA GLU A 226 25.03 -8.92 8.99
C GLU A 226 24.06 -7.90 8.39
N ALA A 227 23.45 -8.19 7.23
CA ALA A 227 22.44 -7.32 6.61
C ALA A 227 21.20 -7.17 7.50
N LEU A 228 20.74 -8.28 8.10
CA LEU A 228 19.59 -8.28 9.00
C LEU A 228 19.88 -7.52 10.30
N VAL A 229 21.06 -7.76 10.87
CA VAL A 229 21.49 -7.08 12.11
C VAL A 229 21.73 -5.59 11.88
N ALA A 230 22.27 -5.21 10.71
CA ALA A 230 22.48 -3.82 10.33
C ALA A 230 21.18 -3.02 10.18
N VAL A 231 20.03 -3.68 9.92
CA VAL A 231 18.72 -3.03 9.99
C VAL A 231 18.39 -2.69 11.45
N GLY A 232 18.51 -3.62 12.39
CA GLY A 232 18.19 -3.37 13.80
C GLY A 232 16.69 -3.13 14.03
N ALA A 233 16.36 -2.26 14.99
CA ALA A 233 14.99 -1.88 15.37
C ALA A 233 14.36 -0.80 14.42
N GLY A 234 14.78 -0.76 13.16
CA GLY A 234 14.36 0.24 12.16
C GLY A 234 15.56 0.74 11.35
N PRO A 235 15.39 1.27 10.12
CA PRO A 235 16.51 1.67 9.27
C PRO A 235 17.56 2.49 10.01
N SER A 236 18.84 2.11 9.88
CA SER A 236 19.99 2.78 10.52
C SER A 236 20.06 2.71 12.05
N SER A 237 19.32 1.79 12.69
CA SER A 237 19.39 1.57 14.15
C SER A 237 20.22 0.35 14.56
N GLY A 238 20.74 -0.41 13.59
CA GLY A 238 21.58 -1.58 13.85
C GLY A 238 22.90 -1.25 14.56
N PRO A 239 23.51 -2.25 15.23
CA PRO A 239 24.85 -2.12 15.82
C PRO A 239 25.90 -1.65 14.81
N THR A 240 26.78 -0.73 15.22
CA THR A 240 27.79 -0.12 14.35
C THR A 240 28.71 -1.16 13.71
N ASP A 241 29.11 -2.18 14.43
CA ASP A 241 29.97 -3.27 13.93
C ASP A 241 29.29 -4.09 12.82
N ALA A 242 28.00 -4.36 12.94
CA ALA A 242 27.23 -5.03 11.88
C ALA A 242 27.10 -4.15 10.64
N VAL A 243 26.87 -2.84 10.81
CA VAL A 243 26.83 -1.88 9.70
C VAL A 243 28.19 -1.81 9.01
N GLU A 244 29.29 -1.68 9.76
CA GLU A 244 30.66 -1.63 9.23
C GLU A 244 31.04 -2.94 8.51
N ALA A 245 30.55 -4.09 8.97
CA ALA A 245 30.77 -5.38 8.32
C ALA A 245 29.99 -5.52 7.00
N TYR A 246 28.76 -5.02 6.96
CA TYR A 246 27.88 -5.18 5.79
C TYR A 246 28.08 -4.13 4.70
N MET A 247 28.47 -2.89 5.06
CA MET A 247 28.60 -1.79 4.11
C MET A 247 29.53 -2.11 2.91
N PRO A 248 30.72 -2.72 3.09
CA PRO A 248 31.58 -3.06 1.96
C PRO A 248 30.95 -4.09 1.00
N VAL A 249 30.13 -5.00 1.52
CA VAL A 249 29.38 -5.98 0.71
C VAL A 249 28.33 -5.27 -0.12
N LEU A 250 27.58 -4.35 0.50
CA LEU A 250 26.56 -3.56 -0.18
C LEU A 250 27.17 -2.67 -1.27
N GLU A 251 28.25 -1.94 -0.98
CA GLU A 251 28.92 -1.06 -1.95
C GLU A 251 29.50 -1.84 -3.14
N ALA A 252 30.11 -3.01 -2.89
CA ALA A 252 30.62 -3.88 -3.94
C ALA A 252 29.49 -4.41 -4.84
N TRP A 253 28.36 -4.78 -4.23
CA TRP A 253 27.15 -5.18 -4.95
C TRP A 253 26.60 -4.02 -5.79
N GLU A 254 26.39 -2.84 -5.19
CA GLU A 254 25.88 -1.64 -5.87
C GLU A 254 26.72 -1.28 -7.08
N LYS A 255 28.05 -1.27 -6.94
CA LYS A 255 28.97 -0.99 -8.05
C LYS A 255 28.83 -2.00 -9.18
N ARG A 256 28.71 -3.30 -8.85
CA ARG A 256 28.56 -4.36 -9.84
C ARG A 256 27.25 -4.21 -10.61
N VAL A 257 26.13 -4.07 -9.91
CA VAL A 257 24.80 -4.02 -10.55
C VAL A 257 24.55 -2.69 -11.27
N ALA A 258 25.15 -1.58 -10.80
CA ALA A 258 25.15 -0.32 -11.55
C ALA A 258 25.87 -0.46 -12.91
N ALA A 259 26.98 -1.20 -12.96
CA ALA A 259 27.69 -1.49 -14.22
C ALA A 259 26.87 -2.37 -15.18
N MET A 260 25.87 -3.09 -14.66
CA MET A 260 24.90 -3.86 -15.44
C MET A 260 23.66 -3.04 -15.84
N GLY A 261 23.59 -1.78 -15.43
CA GLY A 261 22.48 -0.86 -15.75
C GLY A 261 21.33 -0.86 -14.74
N ARG A 262 21.47 -1.50 -13.56
CA ARG A 262 20.50 -1.38 -12.47
C ARG A 262 20.58 0.02 -11.85
N PRO A 263 19.46 0.75 -11.73
CA PRO A 263 19.42 2.01 -10.99
C PRO A 263 19.70 1.78 -9.50
N ILE A 264 20.72 2.45 -8.99
CA ILE A 264 21.06 2.47 -7.56
C ILE A 264 20.52 3.75 -6.93
N GLY A 265 20.12 3.64 -5.68
CA GLY A 265 19.58 4.73 -4.89
C GLY A 265 18.77 4.18 -3.71
N ASN A 266 18.76 4.96 -2.64
CA ASN A 266 17.88 4.75 -1.51
C ASN A 266 17.05 6.02 -1.27
N ILE A 267 15.83 5.83 -0.77
CA ILE A 267 14.96 6.89 -0.28
C ILE A 267 14.59 6.47 1.13
N ASP A 268 14.81 7.35 2.09
CA ASP A 268 14.32 7.20 3.45
C ASP A 268 13.86 8.60 3.86
N ASP A 269 12.55 8.75 3.93
CA ASP A 269 11.94 10.03 4.19
C ASP A 269 12.32 10.54 5.59
N ALA A 270 12.51 11.86 5.71
CA ALA A 270 12.79 12.49 6.98
C ALA A 270 11.61 12.34 7.97
N PRO A 271 11.85 12.46 9.29
CA PRO A 271 10.81 12.28 10.31
C PRO A 271 9.58 13.20 10.19
N ASP A 272 9.69 14.29 9.44
CA ASP A 272 8.60 15.24 9.15
C ASP A 272 7.80 14.89 7.88
N SER A 273 8.23 13.89 7.11
CA SER A 273 7.46 13.38 5.98
C SER A 273 6.16 12.76 6.45
N THR A 274 5.10 13.02 5.69
CA THR A 274 3.80 12.41 5.91
C THR A 274 3.64 11.09 5.15
N HIS A 275 4.53 10.75 4.20
CA HIS A 275 4.31 9.63 3.29
C HIS A 275 5.00 8.33 3.70
N LEU A 276 6.06 8.39 4.51
CA LEU A 276 6.89 7.22 4.83
C LEU A 276 7.39 6.56 3.54
N ARG A 277 7.95 7.37 2.62
CA ARG A 277 8.55 6.82 1.39
C ARG A 277 9.84 6.10 1.76
N LEU A 278 9.93 4.86 1.28
CA LEU A 278 11.11 4.04 1.44
C LEU A 278 11.49 3.45 0.09
N VAL A 279 12.76 3.52 -0.25
CA VAL A 279 13.42 2.68 -1.23
C VAL A 279 14.68 2.18 -0.57
N MET A 280 14.72 0.89 -0.25
CA MET A 280 15.86 0.26 0.37
C MET A 280 16.31 -0.92 -0.49
N GLN A 281 17.52 -0.83 -1.04
CA GLN A 281 18.14 -1.92 -1.79
C GLN A 281 19.17 -2.64 -0.93
N ARG A 282 19.11 -3.97 -0.92
CA ARG A 282 19.97 -4.87 -0.11
C ARG A 282 20.32 -6.11 -0.92
N THR A 283 21.26 -6.91 -0.41
CA THR A 283 21.57 -8.21 -1.00
C THR A 283 20.77 -9.32 -0.32
N ILE A 284 20.43 -10.34 -1.11
CA ILE A 284 20.07 -11.65 -0.57
C ILE A 284 21.36 -12.42 -0.25
N ARG A 285 21.22 -13.63 0.31
CA ARG A 285 22.36 -14.48 0.65
C ARG A 285 23.28 -14.74 -0.55
N ASP A 286 24.58 -14.73 -0.32
CA ASP A 286 25.56 -15.01 -1.37
C ASP A 286 25.33 -16.39 -2.01
N GLY A 287 25.44 -16.44 -3.34
CA GLY A 287 25.13 -17.61 -4.16
C GLY A 287 23.64 -17.88 -4.40
N TYR A 288 22.71 -17.13 -3.79
CA TYR A 288 21.28 -17.29 -4.03
C TYR A 288 20.85 -16.49 -5.26
N GLN A 289 19.91 -17.05 -6.02
CA GLN A 289 19.23 -16.39 -7.14
C GLN A 289 17.98 -15.65 -6.67
N SER A 290 17.29 -16.20 -5.66
CA SER A 290 16.00 -15.71 -5.19
C SER A 290 15.84 -15.92 -3.68
N GLU A 291 14.77 -15.33 -3.12
CA GLU A 291 14.35 -15.55 -1.74
C GLU A 291 13.50 -16.82 -1.65
N THR A 292 14.13 -17.96 -1.91
CA THR A 292 13.57 -19.31 -1.75
C THR A 292 14.42 -20.10 -0.77
N VAL A 293 13.84 -21.15 -0.18
CA VAL A 293 14.49 -21.98 0.85
C VAL A 293 15.81 -22.60 0.35
N ASP A 294 15.89 -22.96 -0.93
CA ASP A 294 17.09 -23.54 -1.54
C ASP A 294 17.93 -22.51 -2.34
N GLY A 295 17.48 -21.25 -2.39
CA GLY A 295 18.11 -20.16 -3.12
C GLY A 295 17.95 -20.22 -4.64
N SER A 296 17.23 -21.21 -5.18
CA SER A 296 16.94 -21.31 -6.61
C SER A 296 15.89 -20.31 -7.05
N ALA A 297 15.91 -19.93 -8.34
CA ALA A 297 14.88 -19.07 -8.90
C ALA A 297 13.48 -19.72 -8.84
N ALA A 298 12.49 -18.98 -8.35
CA ALA A 298 11.08 -19.35 -8.41
C ALA A 298 10.47 -19.10 -9.79
N SER A 299 11.04 -18.20 -10.60
CA SER A 299 10.55 -17.82 -11.93
C SER A 299 11.67 -17.27 -12.82
N SER A 300 11.30 -16.83 -14.04
CA SER A 300 12.18 -16.02 -14.88
C SER A 300 12.42 -14.63 -14.28
N LEU A 301 13.53 -14.01 -14.65
CA LEU A 301 13.88 -12.63 -14.25
C LEU A 301 12.74 -11.65 -14.52
N MET A 302 12.54 -10.73 -13.59
CA MET A 302 11.61 -9.60 -13.72
C MET A 302 12.29 -8.37 -14.31
N GLY A 303 11.53 -7.66 -15.15
CA GLY A 303 11.88 -6.37 -15.71
C GLY A 303 13.09 -6.42 -16.63
N LYS A 304 14.02 -5.48 -16.45
CA LYS A 304 15.14 -5.24 -17.37
C LYS A 304 16.41 -6.00 -17.01
N ARG A 305 16.33 -6.93 -16.06
CA ARG A 305 17.46 -7.77 -15.63
C ARG A 305 17.93 -8.68 -16.75
N THR A 306 19.24 -8.82 -16.88
CA THR A 306 19.89 -9.76 -17.81
C THR A 306 20.43 -11.00 -17.11
N GLU A 307 20.64 -10.94 -15.79
CA GLU A 307 21.06 -12.05 -14.93
C GLU A 307 20.53 -11.86 -13.50
N PHE A 308 20.67 -12.89 -12.66
CA PHE A 308 20.36 -12.81 -11.23
C PHE A 308 21.42 -11.95 -10.54
N ASP A 309 21.00 -10.78 -10.06
CA ASP A 309 21.91 -9.77 -9.52
C ASP A 309 22.11 -9.90 -8.01
N GLY A 310 21.40 -10.82 -7.34
CA GLY A 310 21.47 -11.03 -5.89
C GLY A 310 20.85 -9.88 -5.08
N GLY A 311 20.08 -9.01 -5.74
CA GLY A 311 19.43 -7.86 -5.14
C GLY A 311 18.04 -8.15 -4.61
N ARG A 312 17.71 -7.45 -3.53
CA ARG A 312 16.39 -7.29 -2.95
C ARG A 312 16.09 -5.80 -2.83
N MET A 313 14.83 -5.44 -3.03
CA MET A 313 14.32 -4.09 -2.83
C MET A 313 13.12 -4.12 -1.91
N HIS A 314 13.06 -3.19 -0.97
CA HIS A 314 11.87 -2.84 -0.20
C HIS A 314 11.44 -1.42 -0.57
N LEU A 315 10.19 -1.28 -1.00
CA LEU A 315 9.52 -0.02 -1.29
C LEU A 315 8.39 0.23 -0.30
N ALA A 316 8.21 1.48 0.06
CA ALA A 316 6.99 1.98 0.71
C ALA A 316 6.51 3.24 0.00
N PHE A 317 5.22 3.31 -0.31
CA PHE A 317 4.55 4.51 -0.85
C PHE A 317 3.71 5.22 0.20
N SER A 318 3.28 4.47 1.21
CA SER A 318 2.54 4.91 2.37
C SER A 318 2.86 3.96 3.53
N PRO A 319 2.47 4.27 4.77
CA PRO A 319 2.62 3.34 5.89
C PRO A 319 1.94 1.99 5.66
N ILE A 320 0.99 1.87 4.73
CA ILE A 320 0.18 0.65 4.54
C ILE A 320 0.37 -0.02 3.18
N SER A 321 1.24 0.52 2.32
CA SER A 321 1.45 0.04 0.96
C SER A 321 2.93 -0.19 0.70
N HIS A 322 3.33 -1.46 0.73
CA HIS A 322 4.71 -1.87 0.56
C HIS A 322 4.89 -2.85 -0.60
N VAL A 323 6.08 -2.83 -1.19
CA VAL A 323 6.51 -3.83 -2.17
C VAL A 323 7.86 -4.36 -1.75
N VAL A 324 8.01 -5.68 -1.76
CA VAL A 324 9.29 -6.33 -1.60
C VAL A 324 9.57 -7.14 -2.85
N ALA A 325 10.68 -6.89 -3.51
CA ALA A 325 10.98 -7.50 -4.81
C ALA A 325 12.41 -8.01 -4.85
N CYS A 326 12.56 -9.25 -5.32
CA CYS A 326 13.87 -9.86 -5.58
C CYS A 326 14.14 -9.83 -7.10
N ASN A 327 14.76 -10.88 -7.64
CA ASN A 327 15.15 -10.95 -9.04
C ASN A 327 14.00 -11.36 -9.98
N ASP A 328 13.13 -12.24 -9.52
CA ASP A 328 12.22 -13.04 -10.35
C ASP A 328 10.77 -13.03 -9.86
N PHE A 329 10.52 -12.48 -8.66
CA PHE A 329 9.17 -12.14 -8.21
C PHE A 329 9.17 -10.89 -7.32
N ALA A 330 7.95 -10.42 -7.05
CA ALA A 330 7.69 -9.39 -6.07
C ALA A 330 6.44 -9.73 -5.25
N ILE A 331 6.45 -9.28 -4.01
CA ILE A 331 5.36 -9.38 -3.05
C ILE A 331 4.86 -7.97 -2.77
N LEU A 332 3.58 -7.76 -3.04
CA LEU A 332 2.87 -6.58 -2.56
C LEU A 332 2.32 -6.90 -1.18
N PHE A 333 2.55 -6.02 -0.23
CA PHE A 333 1.91 -6.07 1.08
C PHE A 333 0.99 -4.86 1.20
N GLN A 334 -0.27 -5.14 1.49
CA GLN A 334 -1.25 -4.11 1.82
C GLN A 334 -1.75 -4.35 3.24
N PHE A 335 -1.52 -3.38 4.12
CA PHE A 335 -2.04 -3.42 5.48
C PHE A 335 -3.37 -2.70 5.51
N THR A 336 -4.46 -3.44 5.68
CA THR A 336 -5.81 -2.89 5.61
C THR A 336 -6.39 -2.78 7.01
N PRO A 337 -6.43 -1.57 7.62
CA PRO A 337 -7.00 -1.41 8.96
C PRO A 337 -8.49 -1.76 8.93
N ARG A 338 -8.94 -2.57 9.89
CA ARG A 338 -10.36 -2.99 10.03
C ARG A 338 -11.00 -2.42 11.28
N THR A 339 -10.29 -2.45 12.39
CA THR A 339 -10.68 -1.84 13.66
C THR A 339 -9.43 -1.34 14.40
N ALA A 340 -9.59 -0.74 15.57
CA ALA A 340 -8.45 -0.35 16.41
C ALA A 340 -7.49 -1.51 16.70
N THR A 341 -7.94 -2.77 16.69
CA THR A 341 -7.14 -3.94 17.07
C THR A 341 -7.16 -5.07 16.03
N LEU A 342 -7.58 -4.78 14.79
CA LEU A 342 -7.59 -5.75 13.70
C LEU A 342 -7.11 -5.08 12.41
N THR A 343 -6.16 -5.74 11.75
CA THR A 343 -5.61 -5.33 10.46
C THR A 343 -5.51 -6.56 9.57
N ASP A 344 -6.04 -6.51 8.36
CA ASP A 344 -5.75 -7.56 7.37
C ASP A 344 -4.41 -7.27 6.72
N VAL A 345 -3.58 -8.31 6.58
CA VAL A 345 -2.34 -8.27 5.79
C VAL A 345 -2.61 -9.03 4.50
N ASP A 346 -2.78 -8.29 3.41
CA ASP A 346 -3.06 -8.79 2.06
C ASP A 346 -1.80 -8.82 1.19
#